data_AF-A0A6J4RRL2-F1
#
_entry.id   AF-A0A6J4RRL2-F1
#
_cell.length_a   1.000
_cell.length_b   1.000
_cell.length_c   1.000
_cell.angle_alpha   90.00
_cell.angle_beta   90.00
_cell.angle_gamma   90.00
#
_symmetry.space_group_name_H-M   'P 1'
#
loop_
_entity.id
_entity.type
_entity.pdbx_description
1 polymer ?
#
loop_
_entity_poly.entity_id
_entity_poly.type
_entity_poly.pdbx_seq_one_letter_code
_entity_poly.pdbx_strand_id
1 'polypeptide(L)'
;MRTVDPIEVLTDRVRRHPPERYPVQHATAQFHLGQALAEADRFGEAAAALRASAAVFARAGLGVEGAKATTQLGAVLRLAGEPEPAIALLRAAAEAFADGGEAVDEGAARFNLGMALREAGGSGAHEAFARARECWERAGHLEPASAAAREAGTESWAAGVGDRAIAELTDAAELAATAGAAAAEGAAANVLGLVLLEAGRPVDARASLGEAVAAHPRSVRPADHAMAQANLALAHEQAGDALRARVAARQALSVGEAPAPVREQARDVLGRLGDPSGDLPQLLAGEPFERWPALVRSEQARLAEDEEAHRHTEAQAWLAHQLAHPEQGEELAATWLGGLLELPAESLEVLVADLITALEALGPGDADRLRREFERGMARFHPPQMLRLRDTFARLAAERGLSEWR
;
A
#
# COMPACT_ATOMS: atom_id res chain seq x y z
N MET A 1 -29.27 -2.92 22.36
CA MET A 1 -30.05 -3.92 21.59
C MET A 1 -29.26 -5.23 21.55
N ARG A 2 -29.92 -6.39 21.38
CA ARG A 2 -29.22 -7.55 20.83
C ARG A 2 -29.05 -7.30 19.32
N THR A 3 -27.84 -7.44 18.80
CA THR A 3 -27.62 -7.71 17.39
C THR A 3 -28.24 -9.07 17.08
N VAL A 4 -29.00 -9.16 15.99
CA VAL A 4 -29.58 -10.43 15.52
C VAL A 4 -28.60 -11.03 14.52
N ASP A 5 -28.33 -12.32 14.63
CA ASP A 5 -27.43 -13.04 13.72
C ASP A 5 -28.01 -13.01 12.29
N PRO A 6 -27.28 -12.46 11.28
CA PRO A 6 -27.71 -12.51 9.88
C PRO A 6 -27.96 -13.94 9.39
N ILE A 7 -27.17 -14.91 9.84
CA ILE A 7 -27.30 -16.33 9.46
C ILE A 7 -28.59 -16.92 10.01
N GLU A 8 -28.96 -16.62 11.27
CA GLU A 8 -30.26 -16.99 11.85
C GLU A 8 -31.44 -16.39 11.05
N VAL A 9 -31.37 -15.09 10.72
CA VAL A 9 -32.41 -14.38 9.95
C VAL A 9 -32.57 -14.96 8.54
N LEU A 10 -31.46 -15.28 7.87
CA LEU A 10 -31.46 -15.85 6.53
C LEU A 10 -31.91 -17.32 6.54
N THR A 11 -31.50 -18.11 7.53
CA THR A 11 -31.99 -19.48 7.76
C THR A 11 -33.50 -19.48 7.99
N ASP A 12 -34.03 -18.54 8.79
CA ASP A 12 -35.47 -18.44 8.99
C ASP A 12 -36.21 -17.95 7.74
N ARG A 13 -35.60 -17.07 6.94
CA ARG A 13 -36.13 -16.66 5.63
C ARG A 13 -36.23 -17.86 4.67
N VAL A 14 -35.22 -18.74 4.64
CA VAL A 14 -35.25 -20.00 3.88
C VAL A 14 -36.40 -20.91 4.35
N ARG A 15 -36.60 -21.07 5.67
CA ARG A 15 -37.72 -21.85 6.23
C ARG A 15 -39.10 -21.28 5.87
N ARG A 16 -39.27 -19.96 5.87
CA ARG A 16 -40.54 -19.30 5.52
C ARG A 16 -40.90 -19.37 4.03
N HIS A 17 -39.93 -19.62 3.17
CA HIS A 17 -40.10 -19.70 1.71
C HIS A 17 -39.72 -21.10 1.21
N PRO A 18 -40.56 -22.14 1.39
CA PRO A 18 -40.31 -23.46 0.79
C PRO A 18 -40.27 -23.38 -0.75
N PRO A 19 -39.34 -24.09 -1.41
CA PRO A 19 -39.07 -23.91 -2.84
C PRO A 19 -40.19 -24.38 -3.76
N GLU A 20 -41.11 -25.23 -3.28
CA GLU A 20 -42.29 -25.71 -4.01
C GLU A 20 -43.34 -24.60 -4.19
N ARG A 21 -43.32 -23.58 -3.32
CA ARG A 21 -44.32 -22.50 -3.28
C ARG A 21 -43.73 -21.12 -3.55
N TYR A 22 -42.46 -20.93 -3.24
CA TYR A 22 -41.75 -19.66 -3.36
C TYR A 22 -40.33 -19.87 -3.93
N PRO A 23 -40.17 -20.49 -5.13
CA PRO A 23 -38.86 -20.92 -5.64
C PRO A 23 -37.85 -19.77 -5.73
N VAL A 24 -38.27 -18.61 -6.26
CA VAL A 24 -37.39 -17.44 -6.41
C VAL A 24 -36.95 -16.91 -5.04
N GLN A 25 -37.89 -16.70 -4.11
CA GLN A 25 -37.57 -16.21 -2.77
C GLN A 25 -36.73 -17.21 -1.97
N HIS A 26 -36.94 -18.53 -2.17
CA HIS A 26 -36.09 -19.57 -1.61
C HIS A 26 -34.66 -19.46 -2.15
N ALA A 27 -34.49 -19.39 -3.47
CA ALA A 27 -33.20 -19.32 -4.12
C ALA A 27 -32.41 -18.06 -3.72
N THR A 28 -33.05 -16.89 -3.69
CA THR A 28 -32.46 -15.64 -3.20
C THR A 28 -32.11 -15.72 -1.70
N ALA A 29 -32.94 -16.36 -0.87
CA ALA A 29 -32.63 -16.54 0.56
C ALA A 29 -31.45 -17.51 0.77
N GLN A 30 -31.37 -18.60 0.00
CA GLN A 30 -30.25 -19.54 -0.01
C GLN A 30 -28.96 -18.89 -0.53
N PHE A 31 -29.05 -18.02 -1.54
CA PHE A 31 -27.91 -17.28 -2.09
C PHE A 31 -27.26 -16.40 -1.00
N HIS A 32 -28.05 -15.54 -0.36
CA HIS A 32 -27.55 -14.66 0.70
C HIS A 32 -27.15 -15.43 1.97
N LEU A 33 -27.84 -16.52 2.31
CA LEU A 33 -27.42 -17.43 3.39
C LEU A 33 -26.02 -18.01 3.08
N GLY A 34 -25.79 -18.40 1.83
CA GLY A 34 -24.49 -18.85 1.34
C GLY A 34 -23.38 -17.79 1.46
N GLN A 35 -23.67 -16.53 1.11
CA GLN A 35 -22.74 -15.41 1.31
C GLN A 35 -22.41 -15.21 2.79
N ALA A 36 -23.41 -15.07 3.66
CA ALA A 36 -23.23 -14.85 5.10
C ALA A 36 -22.53 -16.03 5.82
N LEU A 37 -22.69 -17.27 5.31
CA LEU A 37 -21.95 -18.43 5.79
C LEU A 37 -20.48 -18.42 5.33
N ALA A 38 -20.19 -17.94 4.13
CA ALA A 38 -18.82 -17.80 3.62
C ALA A 38 -18.06 -16.65 4.32
N GLU A 39 -18.75 -15.55 4.63
CA GLU A 39 -18.24 -14.44 5.46
C GLU A 39 -17.95 -14.86 6.92
N ALA A 40 -18.41 -16.05 7.33
CA ALA A 40 -18.18 -16.65 8.64
C ALA A 40 -17.36 -17.96 8.58
N ASP A 41 -16.59 -18.15 7.50
CA ASP A 41 -15.72 -19.32 7.22
C ASP A 41 -16.42 -20.70 7.23
N ARG A 42 -17.76 -20.74 7.19
CA ARG A 42 -18.58 -21.97 7.20
C ARG A 42 -18.75 -22.53 5.79
N PHE A 43 -17.63 -22.68 5.06
CA PHE A 43 -17.61 -22.94 3.61
C PHE A 43 -18.43 -24.16 3.18
N GLY A 44 -18.44 -25.25 3.94
CA GLY A 44 -19.25 -26.44 3.62
C GLY A 44 -20.77 -26.19 3.65
N GLU A 45 -21.24 -25.37 4.59
CA GLU A 45 -22.65 -24.96 4.66
C GLU A 45 -22.97 -23.89 3.60
N ALA A 46 -22.05 -22.96 3.36
CA ALA A 46 -22.15 -21.98 2.29
C ALA A 46 -22.29 -22.67 0.91
N ALA A 47 -21.45 -23.67 0.64
CA ALA A 47 -21.49 -24.47 -0.59
C ALA A 47 -22.77 -25.30 -0.70
N ALA A 48 -23.36 -25.76 0.42
CA ALA A 48 -24.66 -26.41 0.41
C ALA A 48 -25.80 -25.43 0.04
N ALA A 49 -25.82 -24.24 0.64
CA ALA A 49 -26.81 -23.20 0.37
C ALA A 49 -26.72 -22.66 -1.07
N LEU A 50 -25.52 -22.35 -1.56
CA LEU A 50 -25.29 -21.84 -2.92
C LEU A 50 -25.65 -22.90 -3.99
N ARG A 51 -25.32 -24.18 -3.75
CA ARG A 51 -25.74 -25.29 -4.61
C ARG A 51 -27.26 -25.47 -4.63
N ALA A 52 -27.94 -25.31 -3.49
CA ALA A 52 -29.39 -25.31 -3.42
C ALA A 52 -30.01 -24.11 -4.18
N SER A 53 -29.42 -22.91 -4.05
CA SER A 53 -29.83 -21.71 -4.78
C SER A 53 -29.75 -21.91 -6.31
N ALA A 54 -28.58 -22.31 -6.83
CA ALA A 54 -28.38 -22.57 -8.25
C ALA A 54 -29.36 -23.63 -8.80
N ALA A 55 -29.56 -24.73 -8.07
CA ALA A 55 -30.48 -25.79 -8.44
C ALA A 55 -31.97 -25.42 -8.35
N VAL A 56 -32.34 -24.33 -7.67
CA VAL A 56 -33.71 -23.78 -7.67
C VAL A 56 -33.88 -22.75 -8.78
N PHE A 57 -32.92 -21.84 -8.98
CA PHE A 57 -32.94 -20.88 -10.09
C PHE A 57 -32.97 -21.58 -11.46
N ALA A 58 -32.15 -22.61 -11.68
CA ALA A 58 -32.16 -23.39 -12.91
C ALA A 58 -33.52 -24.06 -13.18
N ARG A 59 -34.19 -24.60 -12.15
CA ARG A 59 -35.55 -25.15 -12.26
C ARG A 59 -36.64 -24.10 -12.48
N ALA A 60 -36.38 -22.85 -12.13
CA ALA A 60 -37.27 -21.72 -12.39
C ALA A 60 -37.04 -21.07 -13.78
N GLY A 61 -36.07 -21.55 -14.56
CA GLY A 61 -35.67 -20.95 -15.84
C GLY A 61 -34.83 -19.67 -15.70
N LEU A 62 -34.37 -19.35 -14.49
CA LEU A 62 -33.60 -18.16 -14.14
C LEU A 62 -32.10 -18.46 -14.29
N GLY A 63 -31.65 -18.52 -15.55
CA GLY A 63 -30.29 -18.96 -15.91
C GLY A 63 -29.19 -18.04 -15.39
N VAL A 64 -29.38 -16.72 -15.49
CA VAL A 64 -28.41 -15.69 -15.05
C VAL A 64 -28.26 -15.71 -13.52
N GLU A 65 -29.36 -15.80 -12.78
CA GLU A 65 -29.35 -15.92 -11.32
C GLU A 65 -28.76 -17.27 -10.86
N GLY A 66 -29.01 -18.34 -11.61
CA GLY A 66 -28.35 -19.64 -11.43
C GLY A 66 -26.84 -19.56 -11.64
N ALA A 67 -26.38 -18.82 -12.65
CA ALA A 67 -24.97 -18.57 -12.90
C ALA A 67 -24.34 -17.72 -11.77
N LYS A 68 -25.03 -16.69 -11.24
CA LYS A 68 -24.55 -15.90 -10.09
C LYS A 68 -24.37 -16.75 -8.83
N ALA A 69 -25.33 -17.63 -8.54
CA ALA A 69 -25.19 -18.62 -7.47
C ALA A 69 -24.05 -19.63 -7.72
N THR A 70 -23.78 -19.97 -8.99
CA THR A 70 -22.71 -20.89 -9.41
C THR A 70 -21.32 -20.25 -9.29
N THR A 71 -21.16 -18.97 -9.64
CA THR A 71 -19.91 -18.21 -9.43
C THR A 71 -19.56 -18.12 -7.96
N GLN A 72 -20.54 -17.77 -7.10
CA GLN A 72 -20.31 -17.75 -5.66
C GLN A 72 -19.98 -19.14 -5.10
N LEU A 73 -20.62 -20.21 -5.60
CA LEU A 73 -20.28 -21.59 -5.21
C LEU A 73 -18.83 -21.94 -5.58
N GLY A 74 -18.37 -21.56 -6.78
CA GLY A 74 -16.99 -21.73 -7.21
C GLY A 74 -16.00 -20.96 -6.33
N ALA A 75 -16.30 -19.69 -6.03
CA ALA A 75 -15.47 -18.88 -5.13
C ALA A 75 -15.39 -19.47 -3.70
N VAL A 76 -16.50 -20.01 -3.17
CA VAL A 76 -16.52 -20.67 -1.86
C VAL A 76 -15.73 -21.98 -1.86
N LEU A 77 -15.84 -22.81 -2.90
CA LEU A 77 -15.04 -24.04 -3.01
C LEU A 77 -13.54 -23.73 -3.13
N ARG A 78 -13.18 -22.70 -3.90
CA ARG A 78 -11.80 -22.19 -3.98
C ARG A 78 -11.27 -21.80 -2.59
N LEU A 79 -12.02 -20.98 -1.84
CA LEU A 79 -11.67 -20.60 -0.46
C LEU A 79 -11.63 -21.78 0.53
N ALA A 80 -12.38 -22.85 0.27
CA ALA A 80 -12.33 -24.10 1.05
C ALA A 80 -11.10 -24.98 0.75
N GLY A 81 -10.26 -24.62 -0.23
CA GLY A 81 -9.16 -25.46 -0.70
C GLY A 81 -9.57 -26.53 -1.72
N GLU A 82 -10.69 -26.35 -2.41
CA GLU A 82 -11.21 -27.23 -3.47
C GLU A 82 -11.21 -26.52 -4.85
N PRO A 83 -10.05 -26.20 -5.47
CA PRO A 83 -10.00 -25.44 -6.72
C PRO A 83 -10.46 -26.26 -7.95
N GLU A 84 -10.23 -27.58 -8.00
CA GLU A 84 -10.66 -28.43 -9.12
C GLU A 84 -12.17 -28.43 -9.38
N PRO A 85 -13.06 -28.66 -8.39
CA PRO A 85 -14.50 -28.52 -8.60
C PRO A 85 -14.93 -27.05 -8.83
N ALA A 86 -14.18 -26.07 -8.29
CA ALA A 86 -14.44 -24.66 -8.58
C ALA A 86 -14.24 -24.32 -10.06
N ILE A 87 -13.14 -24.79 -10.69
CA ILE A 87 -12.82 -24.56 -12.11
C ILE A 87 -13.99 -24.96 -13.04
N ALA A 88 -14.62 -26.12 -12.78
CA ALA A 88 -15.73 -26.59 -13.61
C ALA A 88 -16.98 -25.69 -13.51
N LEU A 89 -17.30 -25.25 -12.29
CA LEU A 89 -18.45 -24.38 -12.03
C LEU A 89 -18.24 -22.96 -12.55
N LEU A 90 -17.03 -22.41 -12.37
CA LEU A 90 -16.68 -21.06 -12.80
C LEU A 90 -16.63 -20.93 -14.33
N ARG A 91 -16.17 -21.97 -15.02
CA ARG A 91 -16.26 -22.06 -16.49
C ARG A 91 -17.71 -22.06 -16.96
N ALA A 92 -18.55 -22.94 -16.41
CA ALA A 92 -19.98 -23.02 -16.79
C ALA A 92 -20.76 -21.72 -16.48
N ALA A 93 -20.42 -21.02 -15.39
CA ALA A 93 -21.01 -19.72 -15.10
C ALA A 93 -20.55 -18.63 -16.09
N ALA A 94 -19.26 -18.59 -16.44
CA ALA A 94 -18.73 -17.66 -17.44
C ALA A 94 -19.31 -17.88 -18.85
N GLU A 95 -19.59 -19.14 -19.22
CA GLU A 95 -20.30 -19.49 -20.46
C GLU A 95 -21.76 -19.01 -20.41
N ALA A 96 -22.49 -19.28 -19.32
CA ALA A 96 -23.87 -18.83 -19.15
C ALA A 96 -24.03 -17.29 -19.14
N PHE A 97 -23.05 -16.54 -18.61
CA PHE A 97 -23.06 -15.07 -18.72
C PHE A 97 -22.73 -14.57 -20.12
N ALA A 98 -21.85 -15.25 -20.86
CA ALA A 98 -21.56 -14.90 -22.25
C ALA A 98 -22.79 -15.09 -23.14
N ASP A 99 -23.51 -16.22 -22.99
CA ASP A 99 -24.78 -16.49 -23.67
C ASP A 99 -25.88 -15.49 -23.28
N GLY A 100 -25.87 -15.00 -22.03
CA GLY A 100 -26.78 -13.96 -21.54
C GLY A 100 -26.40 -12.51 -21.93
N GLY A 101 -25.16 -12.28 -22.39
CA GLY A 101 -24.61 -10.93 -22.64
C GLY A 101 -24.19 -10.16 -21.38
N GLU A 102 -24.12 -10.81 -20.22
CA GLU A 102 -23.91 -10.22 -18.88
C GLU A 102 -22.43 -9.93 -18.61
N ALA A 103 -21.84 -9.01 -19.39
CA ALA A 103 -20.40 -8.74 -19.45
C ALA A 103 -19.70 -8.48 -18.08
N VAL A 104 -20.39 -7.89 -17.10
CA VAL A 104 -19.78 -7.62 -15.78
C VAL A 104 -19.65 -8.90 -14.95
N ASP A 105 -20.63 -9.79 -15.01
CA ASP A 105 -20.62 -11.09 -14.34
C ASP A 105 -19.77 -12.12 -15.11
N GLU A 106 -19.73 -12.04 -16.45
CA GLU A 106 -18.73 -12.69 -17.33
C GLU A 106 -17.31 -12.49 -16.75
N GLY A 107 -16.93 -11.23 -16.53
CA GLY A 107 -15.61 -10.88 -16.01
C GLY A 107 -15.36 -11.45 -14.61
N ALA A 108 -16.34 -11.34 -13.71
CA ALA A 108 -16.24 -11.84 -12.34
C ALA A 108 -16.08 -13.37 -12.27
N ALA A 109 -16.80 -14.11 -13.13
CA ALA A 109 -16.65 -15.56 -13.24
C ALA A 109 -15.28 -15.95 -13.81
N ARG A 110 -14.80 -15.26 -14.86
CA ARG A 110 -13.49 -15.54 -15.48
C ARG A 110 -12.30 -15.16 -14.58
N PHE A 111 -12.39 -14.07 -13.81
CA PHE A 111 -11.34 -13.72 -12.84
C PHE A 111 -11.21 -14.79 -11.74
N ASN A 112 -12.34 -15.25 -11.18
CA ASN A 112 -12.33 -16.35 -10.22
C ASN A 112 -11.84 -17.67 -10.83
N LEU A 113 -12.17 -17.94 -12.11
CA LEU A 113 -11.62 -19.08 -12.85
C LEU A 113 -10.09 -18.99 -12.98
N GLY A 114 -9.54 -17.81 -13.24
CA GLY A 114 -8.09 -17.57 -13.27
C GLY A 114 -7.42 -17.88 -11.93
N MET A 115 -8.00 -17.40 -10.82
CA MET A 115 -7.54 -17.72 -9.47
C MET A 115 -7.59 -19.23 -9.19
N ALA A 116 -8.70 -19.90 -9.50
CA ALA A 116 -8.84 -21.34 -9.28
C ALA A 116 -7.87 -22.17 -10.15
N LEU A 117 -7.61 -21.76 -11.39
CA LEU A 117 -6.62 -22.41 -12.27
C LEU A 117 -5.19 -22.26 -11.72
N ARG A 118 -4.81 -21.06 -11.26
CA ARG A 118 -3.52 -20.81 -10.59
C ARG A 118 -3.35 -21.70 -9.36
N GLU A 119 -4.36 -21.72 -8.48
CA GLU A 119 -4.33 -22.48 -7.22
C GLU A 119 -4.25 -23.99 -7.43
N ALA A 120 -4.84 -24.52 -8.51
CA ALA A 120 -4.71 -25.92 -8.93
C ALA A 120 -3.40 -26.23 -9.71
N GLY A 121 -2.53 -25.24 -9.95
CA GLY A 121 -1.34 -25.38 -10.81
C GLY A 121 -1.67 -25.69 -12.27
N GLY A 122 -2.90 -25.36 -12.72
CA GLY A 122 -3.43 -25.65 -14.05
C GLY A 122 -3.07 -24.57 -15.09
N SER A 123 -2.98 -24.99 -16.35
CA SER A 123 -2.79 -24.06 -17.46
C SER A 123 -4.04 -23.23 -17.77
N GLY A 124 -3.84 -22.05 -18.35
CA GLY A 124 -4.93 -21.17 -18.80
C GLY A 124 -5.41 -20.11 -17.79
N ALA A 125 -4.83 -20.04 -16.58
CA ALA A 125 -5.12 -18.97 -15.62
C ALA A 125 -4.92 -17.58 -16.23
N HIS A 126 -3.79 -17.38 -16.92
CA HIS A 126 -3.50 -16.17 -17.71
C HIS A 126 -4.61 -15.83 -18.72
N GLU A 127 -5.11 -16.81 -19.51
CA GLU A 127 -6.18 -16.53 -20.47
C GLU A 127 -7.48 -16.16 -19.74
N ALA A 128 -7.82 -16.83 -18.64
CA ALA A 128 -9.00 -16.48 -17.85
C ALA A 128 -8.93 -15.04 -17.30
N PHE A 129 -7.76 -14.58 -16.87
CA PHE A 129 -7.55 -13.17 -16.47
C PHE A 129 -7.64 -12.20 -17.66
N ALA A 130 -6.98 -12.48 -18.78
CA ALA A 130 -7.09 -11.65 -20.00
C ALA A 130 -8.54 -11.55 -20.49
N ARG A 131 -9.28 -12.66 -20.49
CA ARG A 131 -10.71 -12.71 -20.82
C ARG A 131 -11.59 -12.03 -19.77
N ALA A 132 -11.15 -11.84 -18.54
CA ALA A 132 -11.87 -11.03 -17.55
C ALA A 132 -11.68 -9.52 -17.80
N ARG A 133 -10.45 -9.10 -18.12
CA ARG A 133 -10.12 -7.75 -18.58
C ARG A 133 -10.99 -7.34 -19.78
N GLU A 134 -11.02 -8.14 -20.84
CA GLU A 134 -11.84 -7.92 -22.05
C GLU A 134 -13.33 -7.67 -21.75
N CYS A 135 -13.88 -8.29 -20.70
CA CYS A 135 -15.29 -8.16 -20.33
C CYS A 135 -15.57 -6.85 -19.58
N TRP A 136 -14.71 -6.53 -18.62
CA TRP A 136 -14.85 -5.32 -17.83
C TRP A 136 -14.48 -4.05 -18.64
N GLU A 137 -13.52 -4.11 -19.56
CA GLU A 137 -13.26 -3.03 -20.53
C GLU A 137 -14.49 -2.78 -21.43
N ARG A 138 -15.10 -3.81 -22.02
CA ARG A 138 -16.35 -3.70 -22.79
C ARG A 138 -17.49 -3.04 -21.99
N ALA A 139 -17.54 -3.29 -20.68
CA ALA A 139 -18.56 -2.76 -19.79
C ALA A 139 -18.21 -1.37 -19.18
N GLY A 140 -16.99 -0.85 -19.42
CA GLY A 140 -16.51 0.41 -18.81
C GLY A 140 -16.05 0.30 -17.35
N HIS A 141 -15.91 -0.92 -16.81
CA HIS A 141 -15.46 -1.18 -15.44
C HIS A 141 -13.93 -1.27 -15.36
N LEU A 142 -13.25 -0.13 -15.50
CA LEU A 142 -11.79 -0.10 -15.68
C LEU A 142 -11.00 -0.56 -14.43
N GLU A 143 -11.49 -0.33 -13.21
CA GLU A 143 -10.82 -0.78 -11.97
C GLU A 143 -10.65 -2.32 -11.90
N PRO A 144 -11.70 -3.16 -11.97
CA PRO A 144 -11.51 -4.62 -11.97
C PRO A 144 -10.82 -5.12 -13.24
N ALA A 145 -10.91 -4.40 -14.37
CA ALA A 145 -10.10 -4.71 -15.56
C ALA A 145 -8.59 -4.52 -15.31
N SER A 146 -8.19 -3.47 -14.57
CA SER A 146 -6.79 -3.26 -14.15
C SER A 146 -6.30 -4.36 -13.21
N ALA A 147 -7.14 -4.83 -12.29
CA ALA A 147 -6.83 -5.97 -11.43
C ALA A 147 -6.63 -7.26 -12.24
N ALA A 148 -7.48 -7.52 -13.25
CA ALA A 148 -7.32 -8.64 -14.17
C ALA A 148 -6.04 -8.55 -15.02
N ALA A 149 -5.70 -7.35 -15.52
CA ALA A 149 -4.46 -7.11 -16.25
C ALA A 149 -3.23 -7.41 -15.37
N ARG A 150 -3.24 -6.94 -14.11
CA ARG A 150 -2.16 -7.20 -13.14
C ARG A 150 -1.99 -8.69 -12.86
N GLU A 151 -3.08 -9.44 -12.70
CA GLU A 151 -3.00 -10.90 -12.52
C GLU A 151 -2.49 -11.61 -13.79
N ALA A 152 -2.93 -11.20 -14.98
CA ALA A 152 -2.43 -11.75 -16.24
C ALA A 152 -0.91 -11.52 -16.44
N GLY A 153 -0.41 -10.33 -16.10
CA GLY A 153 1.02 -10.01 -16.10
C GLY A 153 1.81 -10.77 -15.04
N THR A 154 1.19 -11.05 -13.88
CA THR A 154 1.77 -11.90 -12.83
C THR A 154 1.93 -13.36 -13.30
N GLU A 155 0.96 -13.88 -14.08
CA GLU A 155 1.12 -15.19 -14.74
C GLU A 155 2.23 -15.18 -15.80
N SER A 156 2.35 -14.11 -16.59
CA SER A 156 3.43 -13.95 -17.57
C SER A 156 4.81 -13.91 -16.89
N TRP A 157 4.91 -13.33 -15.68
CA TRP A 157 6.13 -13.36 -14.87
C TRP A 157 6.44 -14.78 -14.36
N ALA A 158 5.46 -15.45 -13.73
CA ALA A 158 5.62 -16.82 -13.24
C ALA A 158 5.95 -17.83 -14.35
N ALA A 159 5.53 -17.57 -15.59
CA ALA A 159 5.87 -18.34 -16.78
C ALA A 159 7.27 -18.00 -17.37
N GLY A 160 8.02 -17.07 -16.77
CA GLY A 160 9.36 -16.65 -17.22
C GLY A 160 9.36 -15.74 -18.47
N VAL A 161 8.22 -15.15 -18.83
CA VAL A 161 8.06 -14.32 -20.04
C VAL A 161 8.19 -12.83 -19.68
N GLY A 162 9.38 -12.45 -19.18
CA GLY A 162 9.65 -11.15 -18.56
C GLY A 162 9.19 -9.91 -19.35
N ASP A 163 9.55 -9.81 -20.63
CA ASP A 163 9.14 -8.67 -21.48
C ASP A 163 7.61 -8.53 -21.59
N ARG A 164 6.90 -9.66 -21.61
CA ARG A 164 5.44 -9.70 -21.64
C ARG A 164 4.84 -9.28 -20.30
N ALA A 165 5.40 -9.78 -19.20
CA ALA A 165 4.99 -9.39 -17.85
C ALA A 165 5.15 -7.88 -17.62
N ILE A 166 6.28 -7.30 -18.04
CA ILE A 166 6.52 -5.85 -18.00
C ILE A 166 5.43 -5.11 -18.77
N ALA A 167 5.15 -5.49 -20.01
CA ALA A 167 4.11 -4.84 -20.81
C ALA A 167 2.72 -4.93 -20.16
N GLU A 168 2.31 -6.12 -19.70
CA GLU A 168 0.98 -6.36 -19.12
C GLU A 168 0.80 -5.70 -17.73
N LEU A 169 1.88 -5.49 -16.99
CA LEU A 169 1.88 -4.77 -15.71
C LEU A 169 1.91 -3.25 -15.89
N THR A 170 2.57 -2.73 -16.93
CA THR A 170 2.45 -1.32 -17.35
C THR A 170 1.02 -1.02 -17.80
N ASP A 171 0.45 -1.84 -18.68
CA ASP A 171 -0.97 -1.79 -19.08
C ASP A 171 -1.91 -1.75 -17.86
N ALA A 172 -1.63 -2.57 -16.84
CA ALA A 172 -2.43 -2.61 -15.61
C ALA A 172 -2.33 -1.32 -14.79
N ALA A 173 -1.15 -0.72 -14.67
CA ALA A 173 -0.95 0.55 -13.98
C ALA A 173 -1.64 1.71 -14.72
N GLU A 174 -1.46 1.82 -16.04
CA GLU A 174 -2.12 2.84 -16.87
C GLU A 174 -3.65 2.72 -16.84
N LEU A 175 -4.19 1.50 -16.85
CA LEU A 175 -5.63 1.23 -16.76
C LEU A 175 -6.19 1.57 -15.37
N ALA A 176 -5.45 1.31 -14.29
CA ALA A 176 -5.83 1.71 -12.94
C ALA A 176 -5.79 3.24 -12.74
N ALA A 177 -4.76 3.92 -13.25
CA ALA A 177 -4.66 5.38 -13.24
C ALA A 177 -5.82 6.02 -14.04
N THR A 178 -6.16 5.45 -15.20
CA THR A 178 -7.32 5.85 -16.01
C THR A 178 -8.65 5.66 -15.28
N ALA A 179 -8.76 4.65 -14.41
CA ALA A 179 -9.90 4.44 -13.52
C ALA A 179 -9.94 5.38 -12.30
N GLY A 180 -8.87 6.12 -12.03
CA GLY A 180 -8.67 6.85 -10.76
C GLY A 180 -8.43 5.94 -9.56
N ALA A 181 -8.13 4.65 -9.80
CA ALA A 181 -8.07 3.60 -8.79
C ALA A 181 -6.65 3.47 -8.19
N ALA A 182 -6.18 4.53 -7.52
CA ALA A 182 -4.81 4.63 -7.01
C ALA A 182 -4.34 3.40 -6.21
N ALA A 183 -5.23 2.73 -5.46
CA ALA A 183 -4.87 1.51 -4.74
C ALA A 183 -4.43 0.36 -5.66
N ALA A 184 -5.11 0.19 -6.80
CA ALA A 184 -4.81 -0.80 -7.83
C ALA A 184 -3.61 -0.39 -8.70
N GLU A 185 -3.46 0.92 -8.96
CA GLU A 185 -2.30 1.52 -9.64
C GLU A 185 -1.00 1.20 -8.89
N GLY A 186 -0.94 1.50 -7.59
CA GLY A 186 0.21 1.16 -6.77
C GLY A 186 0.44 -0.34 -6.62
N ALA A 187 -0.61 -1.15 -6.63
CA ALA A 187 -0.48 -2.61 -6.62
C ALA A 187 0.11 -3.15 -7.93
N ALA A 188 -0.23 -2.57 -9.08
CA ALA A 188 0.36 -2.91 -10.38
C ALA A 188 1.82 -2.42 -10.47
N ALA A 189 2.07 -1.17 -10.12
CA ALA A 189 3.39 -0.54 -10.16
C ALA A 189 4.39 -1.24 -9.20
N ASN A 190 3.95 -1.73 -8.04
CA ASN A 190 4.78 -2.53 -7.14
C ASN A 190 5.21 -3.88 -7.74
N VAL A 191 4.31 -4.59 -8.42
CA VAL A 191 4.66 -5.85 -9.10
C VAL A 191 5.53 -5.59 -10.33
N LEU A 192 5.22 -4.56 -11.12
CA LEU A 192 6.05 -4.09 -12.23
C LEU A 192 7.49 -3.79 -11.77
N GLY A 193 7.64 -3.10 -10.64
CA GLY A 193 8.93 -2.84 -10.01
C GLY A 193 9.73 -4.11 -9.70
N LEU A 194 9.10 -5.14 -9.13
CA LEU A 194 9.75 -6.42 -8.84
C LEU A 194 10.20 -7.15 -10.13
N VAL A 195 9.35 -7.18 -11.17
CA VAL A 195 9.72 -7.78 -12.47
C VAL A 195 10.87 -7.01 -13.12
N LEU A 196 10.90 -5.68 -13.01
CA LEU A 196 11.99 -4.85 -13.50
C LEU A 196 13.31 -5.08 -12.74
N LEU A 197 13.27 -5.41 -11.44
CA LEU A 197 14.47 -5.82 -10.70
C LEU A 197 15.00 -7.18 -11.16
N GLU A 198 14.13 -8.18 -11.35
CA GLU A 198 14.54 -9.49 -11.88
C GLU A 198 15.10 -9.38 -13.31
N ALA A 199 14.51 -8.52 -14.14
CA ALA A 199 14.99 -8.20 -15.49
C ALA A 199 16.30 -7.37 -15.52
N GLY A 200 16.89 -7.03 -14.37
CA GLY A 200 18.13 -6.25 -14.30
C GLY A 200 17.96 -4.78 -14.73
N ARG A 201 16.75 -4.22 -14.55
CA ARG A 201 16.37 -2.83 -14.89
C ARG A 201 16.07 -1.97 -13.64
N PRO A 202 16.99 -1.87 -12.65
CA PRO A 202 16.73 -1.21 -11.37
C PRO A 202 16.44 0.29 -11.47
N VAL A 203 16.88 0.99 -12.53
CA VAL A 203 16.54 2.40 -12.76
C VAL A 203 15.05 2.56 -13.09
N ASP A 204 14.51 1.69 -13.94
CA ASP A 204 13.08 1.69 -14.28
C ASP A 204 12.24 1.22 -13.09
N ALA A 205 12.73 0.21 -12.34
CA ALA A 205 12.07 -0.26 -11.13
C ALA A 205 11.88 0.85 -10.08
N ARG A 206 12.85 1.76 -9.90
CA ARG A 206 12.71 2.93 -9.01
C ARG A 206 11.54 3.84 -9.39
N ALA A 207 11.22 3.97 -10.68
CA ALA A 207 10.08 4.78 -11.13
C ALA A 207 8.77 4.14 -10.68
N SER A 208 8.52 2.89 -11.07
CA SER A 208 7.30 2.16 -10.71
C SER A 208 7.15 1.92 -9.20
N LEU A 209 8.25 1.79 -8.46
CA LEU A 209 8.21 1.67 -7.00
C LEU A 209 8.00 3.03 -6.32
N GLY A 210 8.47 4.13 -6.91
CA GLY A 210 8.10 5.49 -6.49
C GLY A 210 6.62 5.80 -6.72
N GLU A 211 6.07 5.37 -7.86
CA GLU A 211 4.63 5.42 -8.15
C GLU A 211 3.83 4.61 -7.13
N ALA A 212 4.26 3.39 -6.80
CA ALA A 212 3.64 2.57 -5.75
C ALA A 212 3.66 3.25 -4.37
N VAL A 213 4.79 3.84 -3.96
CA VAL A 213 4.91 4.60 -2.69
C VAL A 213 3.99 5.83 -2.66
N ALA A 214 3.78 6.50 -3.79
CA ALA A 214 2.86 7.64 -3.89
C ALA A 214 1.38 7.19 -3.85
N ALA A 215 1.06 6.09 -4.52
CA ALA A 215 -0.26 5.46 -4.57
C ALA A 215 -0.69 4.83 -3.23
N HIS A 216 0.27 4.46 -2.37
CA HIS A 216 0.05 3.90 -1.04
C HIS A 216 0.62 4.84 0.06
N PRO A 217 -0.08 5.91 0.47
CA PRO A 217 0.37 6.78 1.56
C PRO A 217 0.39 6.07 2.92
N ARG A 218 1.46 6.24 3.71
CA ARG A 218 1.63 5.72 5.09
C ARG A 218 0.39 5.86 5.96
N SER A 219 -0.31 7.00 5.89
CA SER A 219 -1.48 7.35 6.71
C SER A 219 -2.80 6.70 6.28
N VAL A 220 -2.82 6.01 5.14
CA VAL A 220 -4.03 5.37 4.57
C VAL A 220 -3.81 3.87 4.34
N ARG A 221 -2.59 3.48 3.95
CA ARG A 221 -2.19 2.09 3.65
C ARG A 221 -0.79 1.81 4.21
N PRO A 222 -0.62 1.74 5.54
CA PRO A 222 0.69 1.57 6.17
C PRO A 222 1.44 0.31 5.70
N ALA A 223 0.77 -0.84 5.67
CA ALA A 223 1.38 -2.10 5.25
C ALA A 223 1.85 -2.10 3.78
N ASP A 224 1.02 -1.58 2.87
CA ASP A 224 1.37 -1.47 1.44
C ASP A 224 2.50 -0.45 1.22
N HIS A 225 2.45 0.69 1.92
CA HIS A 225 3.52 1.69 1.94
C HIS A 225 4.87 1.06 2.35
N ALA A 226 4.88 0.28 3.44
CA ALA A 226 6.09 -0.38 3.92
C ALA A 226 6.64 -1.39 2.90
N MET A 227 5.77 -2.15 2.23
CA MET A 227 6.15 -3.09 1.18
C MET A 227 6.75 -2.35 -0.03
N ALA A 228 6.09 -1.30 -0.53
CA ALA A 228 6.58 -0.50 -1.65
C ALA A 228 7.93 0.16 -1.32
N GLN A 229 8.11 0.68 -0.09
CA GLN A 229 9.37 1.22 0.40
C GLN A 229 10.50 0.18 0.51
N ALA A 230 10.21 -1.02 1.03
CA ALA A 230 11.21 -2.09 1.12
C ALA A 230 11.64 -2.60 -0.27
N ASN A 231 10.75 -2.56 -1.26
CA ASN A 231 11.06 -2.87 -2.65
C ASN A 231 11.84 -1.73 -3.32
N LEU A 232 11.45 -0.47 -3.08
CA LEU A 232 12.18 0.72 -3.53
C LEU A 232 13.62 0.76 -2.98
N ALA A 233 13.83 0.28 -1.76
CA ALA A 233 15.16 0.12 -1.16
C ALA A 233 16.05 -0.84 -1.96
N LEU A 234 15.52 -2.00 -2.40
CA LEU A 234 16.24 -2.93 -3.30
C LEU A 234 16.54 -2.27 -4.66
N ALA A 235 15.62 -1.49 -5.21
CA ALA A 235 15.82 -0.78 -6.48
C ALA A 235 16.86 0.34 -6.39
N HIS A 236 16.97 0.99 -5.23
CA HIS A 236 18.08 1.89 -4.94
C HIS A 236 19.41 1.14 -4.80
N GLU A 237 19.45 0.04 -4.04
CA GLU A 237 20.65 -0.80 -3.85
C GLU A 237 21.19 -1.35 -5.18
N GLN A 238 20.36 -2.00 -6.00
CA GLN A 238 20.78 -2.62 -7.25
C GLN A 238 21.32 -1.64 -8.30
N ALA A 239 20.82 -0.39 -8.32
CA ALA A 239 21.39 0.69 -9.13
C ALA A 239 22.37 1.59 -8.33
N GLY A 240 23.05 1.04 -7.32
CA GLY A 240 24.22 1.64 -6.66
C GLY A 240 23.96 2.87 -5.79
N ASP A 241 22.70 3.21 -5.50
CA ASP A 241 22.33 4.37 -4.68
C ASP A 241 22.13 3.94 -3.22
N ALA A 242 23.25 3.63 -2.57
CA ALA A 242 23.24 3.17 -1.18
C ALA A 242 22.56 4.18 -0.24
N LEU A 243 22.59 5.47 -0.58
CA LEU A 243 22.01 6.55 0.20
C LEU A 243 20.47 6.47 0.22
N ARG A 244 19.83 6.48 -0.96
CA ARG A 244 18.36 6.35 -1.03
C ARG A 244 17.88 4.95 -0.64
N ALA A 245 18.72 3.91 -0.80
CA ALA A 245 18.41 2.56 -0.35
C ALA A 245 18.23 2.48 1.18
N ARG A 246 19.15 3.08 1.95
CA ARG A 246 19.04 3.14 3.42
C ARG A 246 17.86 3.99 3.89
N VAL A 247 17.59 5.12 3.23
CA VAL A 247 16.42 5.97 3.52
C VAL A 247 15.12 5.19 3.30
N ALA A 248 14.92 4.57 2.13
CA ALA A 248 13.73 3.77 1.85
C ALA A 248 13.59 2.55 2.80
N ALA A 249 14.68 1.87 3.13
CA ALA A 249 14.67 0.77 4.10
C ALA A 249 14.26 1.23 5.51
N ARG A 250 14.77 2.38 5.99
CA ARG A 250 14.35 2.96 7.28
C ARG A 250 12.90 3.44 7.25
N GLN A 251 12.43 3.99 6.13
CA GLN A 251 11.02 4.35 5.95
C GLN A 251 10.11 3.11 6.00
N ALA A 252 10.49 1.99 5.39
CA ALA A 252 9.77 0.71 5.52
C ALA A 252 9.74 0.19 6.96
N LEU A 253 10.88 0.21 7.67
CA LEU A 253 10.99 -0.32 9.04
C LEU A 253 10.22 0.48 10.08
N SER A 254 10.11 1.79 9.88
CA SER A 254 9.36 2.69 10.77
C SER A 254 7.84 2.47 10.79
N VAL A 255 7.29 1.65 9.88
CA VAL A 255 5.86 1.28 9.92
C VAL A 255 5.70 0.09 10.87
N GLY A 256 5.12 0.32 12.06
CA GLY A 256 4.92 -0.73 13.07
C GLY A 256 4.13 -1.94 12.57
N GLU A 257 3.14 -1.72 11.70
CA GLU A 257 2.30 -2.76 11.08
C GLU A 257 2.95 -3.46 9.88
N ALA A 258 4.18 -3.11 9.48
CA ALA A 258 4.85 -3.72 8.33
C ALA A 258 4.97 -5.26 8.49
N PRO A 259 4.61 -6.05 7.46
CA PRO A 259 4.73 -7.50 7.51
C PRO A 259 6.14 -7.99 7.87
N ALA A 260 6.25 -9.17 8.51
CA ALA A 260 7.55 -9.68 8.95
C ALA A 260 8.59 -9.81 7.81
N PRO A 261 8.26 -10.35 6.61
CA PRO A 261 9.21 -10.41 5.49
C PRO A 261 9.64 -9.05 4.96
N VAL A 262 8.74 -8.06 4.97
CA VAL A 262 9.04 -6.66 4.56
C VAL A 262 10.10 -6.05 5.49
N ARG A 263 9.98 -6.29 6.80
CA ARG A 263 10.95 -5.84 7.81
C ARG A 263 12.24 -6.66 7.81
N GLU A 264 12.23 -7.88 7.30
CA GLU A 264 13.43 -8.71 7.11
C GLU A 264 14.22 -8.18 5.91
N GLN A 265 13.58 -8.05 4.74
CA GLN A 265 14.14 -7.47 3.52
C GLN A 265 14.74 -6.07 3.75
N ALA A 266 14.04 -5.19 4.48
CA ALA A 266 14.55 -3.85 4.76
C ALA A 266 15.78 -3.87 5.72
N ARG A 267 15.80 -4.75 6.73
CA ARG A 267 16.99 -4.92 7.58
C ARG A 267 18.17 -5.52 6.81
N ASP A 268 17.91 -6.40 5.86
CA ASP A 268 18.93 -7.02 5.01
C ASP A 268 19.62 -6.00 4.10
N VAL A 269 18.89 -5.00 3.58
CA VAL A 269 19.47 -3.86 2.85
C VAL A 269 20.40 -3.04 3.77
N LEU A 270 19.95 -2.69 4.98
CA LEU A 270 20.78 -1.98 5.97
C LEU A 270 21.98 -2.83 6.43
N GLY A 271 21.83 -4.14 6.55
CA GLY A 271 22.90 -5.07 6.92
C GLY A 271 24.00 -5.15 5.85
N ARG A 272 23.67 -4.99 4.57
CA ARG A 272 24.64 -4.95 3.46
C ARG A 272 25.27 -3.56 3.27
N LEU A 273 24.51 -2.48 3.48
CA LEU A 273 24.94 -1.10 3.21
C LEU A 273 25.45 -0.34 4.44
N GLY A 274 25.36 -0.94 5.63
CA GLY A 274 25.46 -0.25 6.92
C GLY A 274 24.23 0.60 7.22
N ASP A 275 24.16 1.14 8.44
CA ASP A 275 23.16 2.13 8.85
C ASP A 275 23.85 3.31 9.57
N PRO A 276 24.49 4.23 8.83
CA PRO A 276 25.05 5.46 9.38
C PRO A 276 23.99 6.55 9.51
N SER A 277 24.19 7.44 10.48
CA SER A 277 23.44 8.69 10.57
C SER A 277 23.95 9.78 9.64
N GLY A 278 23.09 10.74 9.33
CA GLY A 278 23.36 11.86 8.42
C GLY A 278 23.03 11.59 6.96
N ASP A 279 22.26 10.56 6.63
CA ASP A 279 21.85 10.28 5.23
C ASP A 279 20.94 11.39 4.68
N LEU A 280 19.99 11.91 5.47
CA LEU A 280 19.09 12.98 5.04
C LEU A 280 19.86 14.22 4.51
N PRO A 281 20.76 14.87 5.26
CA PRO A 281 21.48 16.04 4.76
C PRO A 281 22.43 15.70 3.59
N GLN A 282 23.03 14.50 3.55
CA GLN A 282 23.78 14.03 2.36
C GLN A 282 22.88 13.92 1.12
N LEU A 283 21.61 13.53 1.29
CA LEU A 283 20.64 13.42 0.21
C LEU A 283 20.19 14.80 -0.29
N LEU A 284 20.00 15.77 0.61
CA LEU A 284 19.67 17.15 0.24
C LEU A 284 20.76 17.79 -0.64
N ALA A 285 22.04 17.58 -0.31
CA ALA A 285 23.17 18.07 -1.10
C ALA A 285 23.22 17.51 -2.55
N GLY A 286 22.50 16.42 -2.83
CA GLY A 286 22.36 15.82 -4.17
C GLY A 286 21.02 16.07 -4.86
N GLU A 287 20.15 16.92 -4.31
CA GLU A 287 18.79 17.19 -4.80
C GLU A 287 18.52 18.70 -4.97
N PRO A 288 17.75 19.14 -5.98
CA PRO A 288 17.34 20.53 -6.11
C PRO A 288 16.44 20.97 -4.94
N PHE A 289 16.55 22.24 -4.56
CA PHE A 289 15.94 22.81 -3.34
C PHE A 289 14.42 22.57 -3.24
N GLU A 290 13.71 22.56 -4.37
CA GLU A 290 12.26 22.31 -4.46
C GLU A 290 11.86 20.93 -3.90
N ARG A 291 12.78 19.95 -3.87
CA ARG A 291 12.54 18.61 -3.30
C ARG A 291 12.84 18.52 -1.81
N TRP A 292 13.65 19.43 -1.26
CA TRP A 292 14.10 19.36 0.13
C TRP A 292 12.95 19.28 1.16
N PRO A 293 11.85 20.07 1.05
CA PRO A 293 10.76 20.01 2.02
C PRO A 293 10.03 18.66 2.04
N ALA A 294 9.94 17.95 0.89
CA ALA A 294 9.32 16.63 0.85
C ALA A 294 10.18 15.58 1.56
N LEU A 295 11.48 15.58 1.31
CA LEU A 295 12.45 14.68 1.94
C LEU A 295 12.54 14.90 3.45
N VAL A 296 12.69 16.16 3.88
CA VAL A 296 12.78 16.52 5.30
C VAL A 296 11.51 16.14 6.07
N ARG A 297 10.31 16.36 5.50
CA ARG A 297 9.05 15.97 6.17
C ARG A 297 8.90 14.45 6.31
N SER A 298 9.27 13.70 5.28
CA SER A 298 9.20 12.23 5.33
C SER A 298 10.13 11.67 6.41
N GLU A 299 11.37 12.17 6.48
CA GLU A 299 12.33 11.74 7.50
C GLU A 299 12.00 12.29 8.90
N GLN A 300 11.44 13.50 9.05
CA GLN A 300 11.01 13.98 10.36
C GLN A 300 9.79 13.21 10.89
N ALA A 301 8.82 12.87 10.03
CA ALA A 301 7.71 12.00 10.43
C ALA A 301 8.23 10.60 10.85
N ARG A 302 9.20 10.05 10.10
CA ARG A 302 9.89 8.81 10.46
C ARG A 302 10.60 8.92 11.81
N LEU A 303 11.40 9.96 12.00
CA LEU A 303 12.19 10.19 13.20
C LEU A 303 11.30 10.40 14.44
N ALA A 304 10.17 11.09 14.33
CA ALA A 304 9.29 11.33 15.49
C ALA A 304 8.71 10.05 16.11
N GLU A 305 8.71 8.93 15.38
CA GLU A 305 8.27 7.60 15.84
C GLU A 305 9.46 6.68 16.23
N ASP A 306 10.70 7.18 16.18
CA ASP A 306 11.95 6.42 16.27
C ASP A 306 12.59 6.44 17.69
N GLU A 307 13.57 5.56 17.93
CA GLU A 307 14.27 5.46 19.21
C GLU A 307 15.12 6.70 19.52
N GLU A 308 15.06 7.19 20.77
CA GLU A 308 15.70 8.44 21.21
C GLU A 308 17.21 8.51 20.91
N ALA A 309 17.92 7.39 21.06
CA ALA A 309 19.34 7.31 20.74
C ALA A 309 19.61 7.54 19.23
N HIS A 310 18.74 7.04 18.35
CA HIS A 310 18.87 7.26 16.91
C HIS A 310 18.46 8.69 16.53
N ARG A 311 17.31 9.19 17.02
CA ARG A 311 16.86 10.58 16.80
C ARG A 311 17.93 11.59 17.19
N HIS A 312 18.55 11.43 18.36
CA HIS A 312 19.60 12.32 18.83
C HIS A 312 20.86 12.25 17.94
N THR A 313 21.24 11.06 17.45
CA THR A 313 22.39 10.90 16.55
C THR A 313 22.14 11.52 15.17
N GLU A 314 20.93 11.42 14.63
CA GLU A 314 20.54 12.09 13.37
C GLU A 314 20.46 13.62 13.56
N ALA A 315 20.01 14.11 14.71
CA ALA A 315 20.03 15.53 15.04
C ALA A 315 21.46 16.09 15.14
N GLN A 316 22.40 15.35 15.75
CA GLN A 316 23.82 15.69 15.73
C GLN A 316 24.38 15.73 14.29
N ALA A 317 24.05 14.73 13.47
CA ALA A 317 24.52 14.65 12.08
C ALA A 317 23.96 15.79 11.20
N TRP A 318 22.71 16.20 11.42
CA TRP A 318 22.11 17.37 10.78
C TRP A 318 22.89 18.66 11.12
N LEU A 319 23.11 18.94 12.42
CA LEU A 319 23.83 20.13 12.87
C LEU A 319 25.28 20.14 12.38
N ALA A 320 25.96 18.99 12.37
CA ALA A 320 27.32 18.86 11.85
C ALA A 320 27.41 19.17 10.35
N HIS A 321 26.43 18.74 9.55
CA HIS A 321 26.35 19.10 8.14
C HIS A 321 26.06 20.59 7.93
N GLN A 322 25.17 21.18 8.73
CA GLN A 322 24.85 22.61 8.67
C GLN A 322 26.06 23.48 9.08
N LEU A 323 26.86 23.02 10.05
CA LEU A 323 28.17 23.60 10.38
C LEU A 323 29.14 23.59 9.19
N ALA A 324 29.18 22.47 8.45
CA ALA A 324 30.09 22.30 7.31
C ALA A 324 29.71 23.12 6.06
N HIS A 325 28.43 23.51 5.92
CA HIS A 325 27.90 24.26 4.76
C HIS A 325 27.31 25.62 5.18
N PRO A 326 28.15 26.57 5.66
CA PRO A 326 27.70 27.88 6.16
C PRO A 326 26.97 28.72 5.11
N GLU A 327 27.21 28.49 3.82
CA GLU A 327 26.52 29.13 2.70
C GLU A 327 25.09 28.62 2.46
N GLN A 328 24.68 27.55 3.17
CA GLN A 328 23.35 26.94 3.11
C GLN A 328 22.65 26.90 4.49
N GLY A 329 23.27 27.46 5.53
CA GLY A 329 22.80 27.31 6.92
C GLY A 329 21.38 27.83 7.17
N GLU A 330 21.02 28.96 6.58
CA GLU A 330 19.67 29.55 6.72
C GLU A 330 18.60 28.79 5.91
N GLU A 331 18.97 28.20 4.77
CA GLU A 331 18.13 27.34 3.91
C GLU A 331 17.85 25.99 4.60
N LEU A 332 18.89 25.35 5.15
CA LEU A 332 18.80 24.12 5.92
C LEU A 332 17.91 24.35 7.15
N ALA A 333 18.23 25.35 7.97
CA ALA A 333 17.45 25.69 9.16
C ALA A 333 15.98 25.97 8.84
N ALA A 334 15.70 26.78 7.79
CA ALA A 334 14.34 27.05 7.36
C ALA A 334 13.60 25.79 6.88
N THR A 335 14.27 24.90 6.16
CA THR A 335 13.67 23.64 5.68
C THR A 335 13.32 22.71 6.85
N TRP A 336 14.22 22.56 7.81
CA TRP A 336 13.99 21.77 9.03
C TRP A 336 12.80 22.30 9.84
N LEU A 337 12.76 23.62 10.08
CA LEU A 337 11.65 24.30 10.77
C LEU A 337 10.32 24.20 10.00
N GLY A 338 10.36 24.23 8.67
CA GLY A 338 9.19 24.09 7.81
C GLY A 338 8.54 22.71 7.95
N GLY A 339 9.35 21.64 7.95
CA GLY A 339 8.84 20.29 8.19
C GLY A 339 8.27 20.10 9.60
N LEU A 340 8.96 20.63 10.62
CA LEU A 340 8.50 20.58 12.02
C LEU A 340 7.09 21.19 12.19
N LEU A 341 6.79 22.28 11.49
CA LEU A 341 5.48 22.95 11.56
C LEU A 341 4.32 22.09 11.05
N GLU A 342 4.57 21.14 10.14
CA GLU A 342 3.56 20.23 9.58
C GLU A 342 3.33 18.97 10.45
N LEU A 343 4.15 18.75 11.48
CA LEU A 343 3.99 17.64 12.42
C LEU A 343 2.90 17.90 13.50
N PRO A 344 2.35 16.82 14.10
CA PRO A 344 1.65 16.88 15.38
C PRO A 344 2.49 17.60 16.45
N ALA A 345 1.83 18.25 17.42
CA ALA A 345 2.52 19.05 18.42
C ALA A 345 3.53 18.24 19.25
N GLU A 346 3.17 17.03 19.68
CA GLU A 346 4.04 16.13 20.45
C GLU A 346 5.28 15.72 19.63
N SER A 347 5.08 15.32 18.37
CA SER A 347 6.15 14.97 17.42
C SER A 347 7.11 16.14 17.14
N LEU A 348 6.59 17.36 17.00
CA LEU A 348 7.39 18.57 16.87
C LEU A 348 8.27 18.77 18.11
N GLU A 349 7.68 18.70 19.30
CA GLU A 349 8.37 18.99 20.56
C GLU A 349 9.47 17.97 20.88
N VAL A 350 9.26 16.69 20.57
CA VAL A 350 10.30 15.64 20.64
C VAL A 350 11.51 16.01 19.78
N LEU A 351 11.31 16.29 18.48
CA LEU A 351 12.42 16.60 17.58
C LEU A 351 13.11 17.95 17.89
N VAL A 352 12.39 18.92 18.45
CA VAL A 352 13.00 20.16 18.96
C VAL A 352 13.84 19.89 20.22
N ALA A 353 13.38 19.03 21.12
CA ALA A 353 14.16 18.65 22.31
C ALA A 353 15.44 17.88 21.94
N ASP A 354 15.38 16.97 20.97
CA ASP A 354 16.56 16.25 20.47
C ASP A 354 17.57 17.21 19.81
N LEU A 355 17.07 18.18 19.02
CA LEU A 355 17.88 19.22 18.38
C LEU A 355 18.54 20.17 19.40
N ILE A 356 17.81 20.57 20.46
CA ILE A 356 18.38 21.35 21.57
C ILE A 356 19.48 20.55 22.28
N THR A 357 19.25 19.26 22.55
CA THR A 357 20.29 18.37 23.13
C THR A 357 21.53 18.29 22.23
N ALA A 358 21.33 18.21 20.92
CA ALA A 358 22.43 18.15 19.97
C ALA A 358 23.21 19.48 19.88
N LEU A 359 22.56 20.63 20.10
CA LEU A 359 23.21 21.95 20.23
C LEU A 359 23.97 22.10 21.56
N GLU A 360 23.47 21.51 22.66
CA GLU A 360 24.13 21.49 23.97
C GLU A 360 25.48 20.76 23.96
N ALA A 361 25.65 19.79 23.04
CA ALA A 361 26.88 19.02 22.87
C ALA A 361 27.99 19.73 22.08
N LEU A 362 27.71 20.90 21.47
CA LEU A 362 28.66 21.63 20.62
C LEU A 362 29.49 22.67 21.38
N GLY A 363 30.58 23.11 20.77
CA GLY A 363 31.34 24.27 21.25
C GLY A 363 30.46 25.54 21.22
N PRO A 364 30.60 26.47 22.18
CA PRO A 364 29.67 27.59 22.34
C PRO A 364 29.57 28.48 21.09
N GLY A 365 30.69 28.72 20.38
CA GLY A 365 30.67 29.51 19.14
C GLY A 365 29.88 28.87 18.00
N ASP A 366 29.88 27.54 17.92
CA ASP A 366 29.14 26.77 16.91
C ASP A 366 27.66 26.67 17.28
N ALA A 367 27.35 26.41 18.55
CA ALA A 367 25.98 26.43 19.07
C ALA A 367 25.33 27.81 18.88
N ASP A 368 26.04 28.90 19.20
CA ASP A 368 25.59 30.27 19.00
C ASP A 368 25.42 30.63 17.52
N ARG A 369 26.26 30.08 16.63
CA ARG A 369 26.09 30.22 15.18
C ARG A 369 24.80 29.55 14.72
N LEU A 370 24.59 28.30 15.09
CA LEU A 370 23.41 27.52 14.70
C LEU A 370 22.12 28.12 15.26
N ARG A 371 22.10 28.60 16.53
CA ARG A 371 20.96 29.33 17.10
C ARG A 371 20.52 30.49 16.20
N ARG A 372 21.45 31.34 15.79
CA ARG A 372 21.17 32.48 14.89
C ARG A 372 20.70 32.05 13.49
N GLU A 373 21.21 30.94 12.95
CA GLU A 373 20.70 30.37 11.69
C GLU A 373 19.26 29.87 11.83
N PHE A 374 18.93 29.20 12.95
CA PHE A 374 17.55 28.82 13.27
C PHE A 374 16.63 30.02 13.52
N GLU A 375 17.05 31.06 14.22
CA GLU A 375 16.25 32.28 14.39
C GLU A 375 15.94 32.99 13.06
N ARG A 376 16.93 33.08 12.16
CA ARG A 376 16.72 33.60 10.80
C ARG A 376 15.79 32.70 10.00
N GLY A 377 15.91 31.38 10.14
CA GLY A 377 14.96 30.40 9.61
C GLY A 377 13.54 30.64 10.12
N MET A 378 13.35 30.82 11.43
CA MET A 378 12.04 31.13 12.05
C MET A 378 11.44 32.44 11.50
N ALA A 379 12.28 33.46 11.27
CA ALA A 379 11.85 34.75 10.73
C ALA A 379 11.36 34.72 9.27
N ARG A 380 11.57 33.61 8.54
CA ARG A 380 11.02 33.40 7.17
C ARG A 380 9.55 32.97 7.18
N PHE A 381 8.98 32.57 8.32
CA PHE A 381 7.60 32.11 8.44
C PHE A 381 6.62 33.23 8.83
N HIS A 382 5.33 33.04 8.50
CA HIS A 382 4.27 33.97 8.86
C HIS A 382 4.14 34.07 10.41
N PRO A 383 3.87 35.24 11.02
CA PRO A 383 4.13 35.44 12.45
C PRO A 383 3.55 34.40 13.43
N PRO A 384 2.33 33.84 13.27
CA PRO A 384 1.85 32.74 14.12
C PRO A 384 2.74 31.48 14.11
N GLN A 385 3.35 31.13 12.97
CA GLN A 385 4.27 30.00 12.84
C GLN A 385 5.63 30.32 13.47
N MET A 386 6.16 31.52 13.20
CA MET A 386 7.40 32.02 13.82
C MET A 386 7.30 32.06 15.34
N LEU A 387 6.16 32.55 15.87
CA LEU A 387 5.88 32.57 17.32
C LEU A 387 5.76 31.14 17.88
N ARG A 388 5.01 30.23 17.23
CA ARG A 388 4.92 28.81 17.64
C ARG A 388 6.32 28.19 17.78
N LEU A 389 7.17 28.35 16.77
CA LEU A 389 8.54 27.83 16.79
C LEU A 389 9.36 28.44 17.92
N ARG A 390 9.48 29.77 17.96
CA ARG A 390 10.29 30.48 18.95
C ARG A 390 9.86 30.15 20.38
N ASP A 391 8.55 30.16 20.65
CA ASP A 391 8.00 29.96 22.00
C ASP A 391 8.14 28.49 22.44
N THR A 392 8.04 27.51 21.52
CA THR A 392 8.37 26.10 21.80
C THR A 392 9.86 25.91 22.08
N PHE A 393 10.76 26.45 21.24
CA PHE A 393 12.22 26.35 21.44
C PHE A 393 12.66 27.01 22.76
N ALA A 394 12.16 28.21 23.06
CA ALA A 394 12.46 28.92 24.29
C ALA A 394 11.95 28.17 25.54
N ARG A 395 10.77 27.55 25.47
CA ARG A 395 10.23 26.72 26.56
C ARG A 395 11.09 25.47 26.80
N LEU A 396 11.35 24.68 25.75
CA LEU A 396 12.11 23.43 25.88
C LEU A 396 13.57 23.67 26.30
N ALA A 397 14.17 24.80 25.91
CA ALA A 397 15.47 25.23 26.41
C ALA A 397 15.44 25.64 27.90
N ALA A 398 14.40 26.36 28.34
CA ALA A 398 14.23 26.76 29.74
C ALA A 398 13.95 25.56 30.66
N GLU A 399 13.20 24.56 30.19
CA GLU A 399 12.95 23.29 30.90
C GLU A 399 14.25 22.48 31.12
N ARG A 400 15.28 22.70 30.29
CA ARG A 400 16.63 22.14 30.43
C ARG A 400 17.60 23.02 31.24
N GLY A 401 17.14 24.17 31.71
CA GLY A 401 17.95 25.11 32.49
C GLY A 401 18.93 25.95 31.67
N LEU A 402 18.77 26.00 30.33
CA LEU A 402 19.51 26.94 29.50
C LEU A 402 19.05 28.38 29.77
N SER A 403 19.97 29.34 29.67
CA SER A 403 19.61 30.74 29.44
C SER A 403 18.85 30.89 28.12
N GLU A 404 17.98 31.90 28.03
CA GLU A 404 17.05 32.13 26.92
C GLU A 404 17.63 31.84 25.53
N TRP A 405 16.85 31.15 24.69
CA TRP A 405 17.12 31.02 23.25
C TRP A 405 17.07 32.40 22.60
N ARG A 406 18.26 32.95 22.29
CA ARG A 406 18.58 34.29 21.75
C ARG A 406 19.98 34.28 21.10
#